data_AF-A0A7C7EB68-F1
#
_entry.id   AF-A0A7C7EB68-F1
#
_cell.length_a   1.000
_cell.length_b   1.000
_cell.length_c   1.000
_cell.angle_alpha   90.00
_cell.angle_beta   90.00
_cell.angle_gamma   90.00
#
_symmetry.space_group_name_H-M   'P 1'
#
loop_
_entity.id
_entity.type
_entity.pdbx_description
1 polymer ?
#
loop_
_entity_poly.entity_id
_entity_poly.type
_entity_poly.pdbx_seq_one_letter_code
_entity_poly.pdbx_strand_id
1 'polypeptide(L)'
;MNKQQLASKIWQSANKMRSKIEANEYKDYILGFIFYKFLSDKEVEYLKKTDWTDEDIKEYLNEENIEEVQSIQKNLGYFISYENLFSTWLKKGSDFGVDNVRDALSAFSRLINNSHKKVFDRIFNTLQTGLSKLGESSGAQTKAISELLKLIKDIPMNGKQDYDVLGFIYEYLISNFAANAGKKAGEFYTPHEVSLLMSEIVAHHLKEKDKIEIYDPTSGSGSLL
;
A
#
# COMPACT_ATOMS: atom_id res chain seq x y z
N MET A 1 13.34 -2.04 17.17
CA MET A 1 11.87 -2.13 17.31
C MET A 1 11.42 -3.34 16.52
N ASN A 2 10.67 -4.27 17.12
CA ASN A 2 10.17 -5.44 16.40
C ASN A 2 8.88 -5.11 15.60
N LYS A 3 8.42 -6.00 14.70
CA LYS A 3 7.21 -5.79 13.89
C LYS A 3 5.95 -5.48 14.70
N GLN A 4 5.76 -6.13 15.86
CA GLN A 4 4.60 -5.90 16.72
C GLN A 4 4.61 -4.49 17.31
N GLN A 5 5.76 -4.01 17.78
CA GLN A 5 5.94 -2.65 18.28
C GLN A 5 5.72 -1.62 17.18
N LEU A 6 6.23 -1.87 15.96
CA LEU A 6 6.02 -0.99 14.82
C LEU A 6 4.54 -0.95 14.42
N ALA A 7 3.88 -2.10 14.27
CA ALA A 7 2.47 -2.19 13.95
C ALA A 7 1.59 -1.50 15.01
N SER A 8 1.88 -1.74 16.30
CA SER A 8 1.18 -1.07 17.41
C SER A 8 1.40 0.43 17.41
N LYS A 9 2.63 0.91 17.15
CA LYS A 9 2.93 2.35 17.02
C LYS A 9 2.15 2.98 15.86
N ILE A 10 2.11 2.32 14.70
CA ILE A 10 1.35 2.78 13.53
C ILE A 10 -0.13 2.85 13.87
N TRP A 11 -0.70 1.78 14.44
CA TRP A 11 -2.10 1.75 14.87
C TRP A 11 -2.44 2.85 15.87
N GLN A 12 -1.64 3.04 16.92
CA GLN A 12 -1.88 4.06 17.93
C GLN A 12 -1.81 5.48 17.36
N SER A 13 -0.83 5.75 16.50
CA SER A 13 -0.74 7.05 15.81
C SER A 13 -1.89 7.27 14.85
N ALA A 14 -2.24 6.27 14.04
CA ALA A 14 -3.40 6.29 13.15
C ALA A 14 -4.70 6.59 13.92
N ASN A 15 -4.92 5.93 15.06
CA ASN A 15 -6.10 6.14 15.90
C ASN A 15 -6.15 7.55 16.52
N LYS A 16 -5.00 8.18 16.77
CA LYS A 16 -4.94 9.60 17.19
C LYS A 16 -5.21 10.55 16.02
N MET A 17 -4.65 10.26 14.85
CA MET A 17 -4.69 11.12 13.67
C MET A 17 -6.03 11.08 12.94
N ARG A 18 -6.76 9.97 12.99
CA ARG A 18 -8.08 9.87 12.35
C ARG A 18 -9.08 10.88 12.91
N SER A 19 -8.88 11.37 14.14
CA SER A 19 -9.75 12.36 14.78
C SER A 19 -11.24 11.95 14.71
N LYS A 20 -12.06 12.68 13.94
CA LYS A 20 -13.49 12.42 13.73
C LYS A 20 -13.80 11.41 12.62
N ILE A 21 -12.79 10.95 11.88
CA ILE A 21 -12.97 9.97 10.81
C ILE A 21 -13.23 8.59 11.43
N GLU A 22 -14.31 7.95 10.98
CA GLU A 22 -14.66 6.59 11.39
C GLU A 22 -13.55 5.60 11.03
N ALA A 23 -13.30 4.63 11.91
CA ALA A 23 -12.19 3.70 11.74
C ALA A 23 -12.27 2.94 10.41
N ASN A 24 -13.48 2.53 10.00
CA ASN A 24 -13.69 1.83 8.73
C ASN A 24 -13.38 2.69 7.50
N GLU A 25 -13.58 4.01 7.56
CA GLU A 25 -13.20 4.92 6.48
C GLU A 25 -11.69 5.21 6.49
N TYR A 26 -11.11 5.42 7.67
CA TYR A 26 -9.69 5.72 7.80
C TYR A 26 -8.79 4.56 7.33
N LYS A 27 -9.27 3.32 7.49
CA LYS A 27 -8.64 2.09 6.97
C LYS A 27 -8.24 2.24 5.50
N ASP A 28 -9.17 2.69 4.67
CA ASP A 28 -8.96 2.75 3.22
C ASP A 28 -7.86 3.76 2.85
N TYR A 29 -7.66 4.79 3.68
CA TYR A 29 -6.61 5.79 3.47
C TYR A 29 -5.24 5.26 3.86
N ILE A 30 -5.09 4.77 5.10
CA ILE A 30 -3.80 4.28 5.57
C ILE A 30 -3.31 3.08 4.76
N LEU A 31 -4.19 2.13 4.45
CA LEU A 31 -3.84 0.96 3.64
C LEU A 31 -3.51 1.35 2.20
N GLY A 32 -4.23 2.32 1.63
CA GLY A 32 -3.93 2.88 0.31
C GLY A 32 -2.54 3.54 0.25
N PHE A 33 -2.19 4.35 1.24
CA PHE A 33 -0.87 4.99 1.29
C PHE A 33 0.27 4.01 1.59
N ILE A 34 0.04 2.98 2.41
CA ILE A 34 1.02 1.89 2.63
C ILE A 34 1.26 1.14 1.32
N PHE A 35 0.19 0.83 0.57
CA PHE A 35 0.31 0.17 -0.72
C PHE A 35 1.01 1.05 -1.75
N TYR A 36 0.69 2.35 -1.82
CA TYR A 36 1.39 3.29 -2.70
C TYR A 36 2.89 3.35 -2.38
N LYS A 37 3.25 3.42 -1.09
CA LYS A 37 4.65 3.35 -0.65
C LYS A 37 5.31 2.05 -1.09
N PHE A 38 4.64 0.91 -0.97
CA PHE A 38 5.15 -0.38 -1.44
C PHE A 38 5.45 -0.34 -2.94
N LEU A 39 4.53 0.14 -3.77
CA LEU A 39 4.75 0.25 -5.23
C LEU A 39 5.91 1.20 -5.55
N SER A 40 5.94 2.37 -4.92
CA SER A 40 7.02 3.35 -5.12
C SER A 40 8.39 2.79 -4.73
N ASP A 41 8.51 2.14 -3.57
CA ASP A 41 9.76 1.54 -3.12
C ASP A 41 10.15 0.35 -4.02
N LYS A 42 9.16 -0.39 -4.56
CA LYS A 42 9.40 -1.52 -5.46
C LYS A 42 9.96 -1.08 -6.80
N GLU A 43 9.46 0.02 -7.34
CA GLU A 43 9.98 0.62 -8.57
C GLU A 43 11.42 1.10 -8.38
N VAL A 44 11.71 1.81 -7.28
CA VAL A 44 13.09 2.21 -6.95
C VAL A 44 14.01 0.99 -6.77
N GLU A 45 13.53 -0.08 -6.12
CA GLU A 45 14.29 -1.32 -5.98
C GLU A 45 14.59 -1.95 -7.34
N TYR A 46 13.62 -1.94 -8.27
CA TYR A 46 13.79 -2.44 -9.62
C TYR A 46 14.83 -1.63 -10.39
N LEU A 47 14.74 -0.29 -10.38
CA LEU A 47 15.67 0.61 -11.06
C LEU A 47 17.11 0.41 -10.55
N LYS A 48 17.28 0.29 -9.23
CA LYS A 48 18.60 0.03 -8.63
C LYS A 48 19.17 -1.34 -9.00
N LYS A 49 18.33 -2.32 -9.32
CA LYS A 49 18.78 -3.64 -9.84
C LYS A 49 19.14 -3.60 -11.31
N THR A 50 18.69 -2.58 -12.04
CA THR A 50 19.06 -2.30 -13.43
C THR A 50 20.12 -1.20 -13.52
N ASP A 51 20.96 -1.08 -12.49
CA ASP A 51 22.12 -0.18 -12.40
C ASP A 51 21.83 1.32 -12.44
N TRP A 52 20.59 1.76 -12.15
CA TRP A 52 20.30 3.19 -11.98
C TRP A 52 20.85 3.73 -10.66
N THR A 53 21.54 4.86 -10.74
CA THR A 53 21.97 5.66 -9.59
C THR A 53 20.83 6.53 -9.05
N ASP A 54 21.01 7.13 -7.88
CA ASP A 54 20.03 8.08 -7.33
C ASP A 54 19.95 9.35 -8.21
N GLU A 55 21.04 9.71 -8.88
CA GLU A 55 21.09 10.77 -9.89
C GLU A 55 20.28 10.40 -11.13
N ASP A 56 20.43 9.18 -11.66
CA ASP A 56 19.65 8.71 -12.82
C ASP A 56 18.15 8.70 -12.52
N ILE A 57 17.76 8.21 -11.33
CA ILE A 57 16.37 8.24 -10.89
C ILE A 57 15.81 9.66 -10.85
N LYS A 58 16.62 10.64 -10.46
CA LYS A 58 16.19 12.04 -10.41
C LYS A 58 16.07 12.68 -11.80
N GLU A 59 16.98 12.36 -12.70
CA GLU A 59 17.07 13.00 -14.02
C GLU A 59 16.15 12.32 -15.04
N TYR A 60 16.09 10.99 -15.04
CA TYR A 60 15.50 10.21 -16.13
C TYR A 60 14.18 9.52 -15.79
N LEU A 61 13.78 9.43 -14.51
CA LEU A 61 12.49 8.83 -14.12
C LEU A 61 11.33 9.80 -14.30
N ASN A 62 10.99 10.11 -15.55
CA ASN A 62 9.91 11.02 -15.88
C ASN A 62 9.10 10.50 -17.08
N GLU A 63 7.90 11.05 -17.29
CA GLU A 63 6.99 10.57 -18.35
C GLU A 63 7.47 10.89 -19.78
N GLU A 64 8.44 11.80 -19.94
CA GLU A 64 8.99 12.18 -21.25
C GLU A 64 9.95 11.11 -21.78
N ASN A 65 10.54 10.31 -20.88
CA ASN A 65 11.39 9.18 -21.24
C ASN A 65 10.54 7.93 -21.59
N ILE A 66 9.94 7.96 -22.79
CA ILE A 66 8.97 6.94 -23.24
C ILE A 66 9.56 5.52 -23.21
N GLU A 67 10.83 5.36 -23.57
CA GLU A 67 11.49 4.05 -23.60
C GLU A 67 11.57 3.44 -22.21
N GLU A 68 11.99 4.23 -21.21
CA GLU A 68 12.08 3.78 -19.83
C GLU A 68 10.70 3.54 -19.21
N VAL A 69 9.73 4.43 -19.49
CA VAL A 69 8.33 4.23 -19.05
C VAL A 69 7.81 2.87 -19.54
N GLN A 70 8.01 2.53 -20.82
CA GLN A 70 7.57 1.26 -21.37
C GLN A 70 8.31 0.06 -20.76
N SER A 71 9.63 0.19 -20.55
CA SER A 71 10.47 -0.82 -19.92
C SER A 71 9.98 -1.13 -18.50
N ILE A 72 9.77 -0.11 -17.67
CA ILE A 72 9.30 -0.24 -16.29
C ILE A 72 7.88 -0.82 -16.26
N GLN A 73 6.97 -0.29 -17.07
CA GLN A 73 5.60 -0.80 -17.18
C GLN A 73 5.54 -2.28 -17.59
N LYS A 74 6.43 -2.74 -18.47
CA LYS A 74 6.48 -4.14 -18.90
C LYS A 74 6.91 -5.06 -17.76
N ASN A 75 7.79 -4.61 -16.88
CA ASN A 75 8.34 -5.42 -15.79
C ASN A 75 7.53 -5.33 -14.49
N LEU A 76 6.97 -4.16 -14.18
CA LEU A 76 6.24 -3.91 -12.92
C LEU A 76 4.72 -3.80 -13.11
N GLY A 77 4.25 -3.57 -14.34
CA GLY A 77 2.84 -3.38 -14.65
C GLY A 77 2.32 -1.95 -14.49
N TYR A 78 3.15 -1.02 -13.98
CA TYR A 78 2.85 0.39 -13.77
C TYR A 78 4.12 1.23 -13.90
N PHE A 79 4.00 2.55 -13.78
CA PHE A 79 5.12 3.49 -13.69
C PHE A 79 4.79 4.64 -12.73
N ILE A 80 5.77 5.07 -11.93
CA ILE A 80 5.67 6.18 -10.99
C ILE A 80 6.85 7.13 -11.24
N SER A 81 6.57 8.31 -11.82
CA SER A 81 7.60 9.33 -12.06
C SER A 81 8.27 9.80 -10.75
N TYR A 82 9.49 10.34 -10.88
CA TYR A 82 10.30 10.84 -9.78
C TYR A 82 9.53 11.78 -8.85
N GLU A 83 8.79 12.74 -9.41
CA GLU A 83 7.98 13.71 -8.65
C GLU A 83 6.85 13.06 -7.84
N ASN A 84 6.41 11.87 -8.24
CA ASN A 84 5.35 11.09 -7.64
C ASN A 84 5.87 9.99 -6.69
N LEU A 85 7.18 9.75 -6.63
CA LEU A 85 7.73 8.79 -5.67
C LEU A 85 7.41 9.21 -4.23
N PHE A 86 7.11 8.22 -3.39
CA PHE A 86 6.86 8.41 -1.96
C PHE A 86 8.03 9.11 -1.26
N SER A 87 9.27 8.73 -1.63
CA SER A 87 10.49 9.35 -1.10
C SER A 87 10.64 10.81 -1.53
N THR A 88 10.20 11.16 -2.74
CA THR A 88 10.21 12.53 -3.26
C THR A 88 9.19 13.40 -2.53
N TRP A 89 8.00 12.89 -2.25
CA TRP A 89 7.01 13.60 -1.42
C TRP A 89 7.56 13.94 -0.02
N LEU A 90 8.27 13.01 0.62
CA LEU A 90 8.91 13.28 1.90
C LEU A 90 9.99 14.37 1.81
N LYS A 91 10.76 14.41 0.71
CA LYS A 91 11.81 15.41 0.47
C LYS A 91 11.25 16.80 0.17
N LYS A 92 10.06 16.91 -0.45
CA LYS A 92 9.39 18.19 -0.77
C LYS A 92 9.06 19.03 0.47
N GLY A 93 8.89 18.42 1.64
CA GLY A 93 8.71 19.16 2.89
C GLY A 93 7.50 20.11 2.84
N SER A 94 7.73 21.41 2.93
CA SER A 94 6.68 22.44 2.86
C SER A 94 6.05 22.59 1.47
N ASP A 95 6.75 22.17 0.42
CA ASP A 95 6.29 22.29 -0.97
C ASP A 95 5.36 21.13 -1.37
N PHE A 96 5.17 20.17 -0.48
CA PHE A 96 4.24 19.06 -0.68
C PHE A 96 2.80 19.49 -0.39
N GLY A 97 1.88 19.10 -1.27
CA GLY A 97 0.45 19.36 -1.14
C GLY A 97 -0.41 18.14 -1.51
N VAL A 98 -1.67 18.15 -1.08
CA VAL A 98 -2.66 17.14 -1.45
C VAL A 98 -2.82 16.99 -2.97
N ASP A 99 -2.58 18.06 -3.74
CA ASP A 99 -2.66 18.01 -5.19
C ASP A 99 -1.56 17.12 -5.81
N ASN A 100 -0.37 17.05 -5.19
CA ASN A 100 0.66 16.08 -5.61
C ASN A 100 0.16 14.64 -5.51
N VAL A 101 -0.61 14.31 -4.48
CA VAL A 101 -1.20 12.98 -4.33
C VAL A 101 -2.27 12.75 -5.39
N ARG A 102 -3.15 13.73 -5.64
CA ARG A 102 -4.20 13.61 -6.68
C ARG A 102 -3.59 13.39 -8.06
N ASP A 103 -2.59 14.18 -8.40
CA ASP A 103 -1.88 14.09 -9.67
C ASP A 103 -1.21 12.73 -9.82
N ALA A 104 -0.56 12.24 -8.77
CA ALA A 104 0.09 10.94 -8.78
C ALA A 104 -0.88 9.75 -8.91
N LEU A 105 -2.03 9.79 -8.24
CA LEU A 105 -3.04 8.73 -8.36
C LEU A 105 -3.69 8.73 -9.76
N SER A 106 -3.89 9.91 -10.33
CA SER A 106 -4.36 10.09 -11.71
C SER A 106 -3.32 9.57 -12.72
N ALA A 107 -2.05 9.95 -12.54
CA ALA A 107 -0.93 9.50 -13.34
C ALA A 107 -0.77 7.98 -13.27
N PHE A 108 -0.80 7.41 -12.06
CA PHE A 108 -0.73 5.96 -11.85
C PHE A 108 -1.80 5.23 -12.66
N SER A 109 -3.05 5.69 -12.59
CA SER A 109 -4.18 5.08 -13.33
C SER A 109 -4.00 5.12 -14.85
N ARG A 110 -3.40 6.20 -15.38
CA ARG A 110 -3.08 6.35 -16.81
C ARG A 110 -1.89 5.49 -17.24
N LEU A 111 -0.93 5.28 -16.32
CA LEU A 111 0.36 4.64 -16.57
C LEU A 111 0.39 3.15 -16.18
N ILE A 112 -0.78 2.53 -16.05
CA ILE A 112 -0.89 1.07 -15.91
C ILE A 112 -0.64 0.40 -17.26
N ASN A 113 0.22 -0.61 -17.28
CA ASN A 113 0.41 -1.44 -18.46
C ASN A 113 -0.89 -2.21 -18.78
N ASN A 114 -1.29 -2.26 -20.06
CA ASN A 114 -2.51 -2.96 -20.48
C ASN A 114 -2.57 -4.43 -20.01
N SER A 115 -1.45 -5.14 -19.94
CA SER A 115 -1.39 -6.53 -19.47
C SER A 115 -1.68 -6.69 -17.97
N HIS A 116 -1.48 -5.63 -17.18
CA HIS A 116 -1.65 -5.64 -15.72
C HIS A 116 -2.91 -4.90 -15.25
N LYS A 117 -3.74 -4.41 -16.17
CA LYS A 117 -5.01 -3.72 -15.82
C LYS A 117 -5.90 -4.54 -14.90
N LYS A 118 -5.96 -5.87 -15.07
CA LYS A 118 -6.76 -6.74 -14.18
C LYS A 118 -6.32 -6.69 -12.72
N VAL A 119 -5.07 -6.32 -12.46
CA VAL A 119 -4.47 -6.27 -11.11
C VAL A 119 -4.58 -4.88 -10.52
N PHE A 120 -4.26 -3.85 -11.31
CA PHE A 120 -4.10 -2.47 -10.79
C PHE A 120 -5.23 -1.51 -11.14
N ASP A 121 -6.10 -1.81 -12.11
CA ASP A 121 -7.19 -0.90 -12.48
C ASP A 121 -8.05 -0.62 -11.23
N ARG A 122 -8.30 0.67 -10.97
CA ARG A 122 -9.12 1.17 -9.85
C ARG A 122 -8.59 0.89 -8.44
N ILE A 123 -7.36 0.37 -8.29
CA ILE A 123 -6.82 -0.02 -6.96
C ILE A 123 -6.77 1.16 -5.98
N PHE A 124 -6.63 2.40 -6.47
CA PHE A 124 -6.60 3.61 -5.66
C PHE A 124 -7.89 4.43 -5.66
N ASN A 125 -9.00 3.95 -6.26
CA ASN A 125 -10.24 4.72 -6.36
C ASN A 125 -10.80 5.14 -4.99
N THR A 126 -10.76 4.23 -4.01
CA THR A 126 -11.25 4.51 -2.65
C THR A 126 -10.37 5.56 -1.97
N LEU A 127 -9.04 5.46 -2.13
CA LEU A 127 -8.12 6.47 -1.61
C LEU A 127 -8.40 7.83 -2.28
N GLN A 128 -8.48 7.88 -3.60
CA GLN A 128 -8.68 9.10 -4.37
C GLN A 128 -9.97 9.83 -4.00
N THR A 129 -11.09 9.11 -3.93
CA THR A 129 -12.40 9.66 -3.54
C THR A 129 -12.44 10.10 -2.07
N GLY A 130 -11.65 9.44 -1.22
CA GLY A 130 -11.57 9.72 0.21
C GLY A 130 -10.60 10.82 0.63
N LEU A 131 -9.71 11.30 -0.24
CA LEU A 131 -8.76 12.38 0.11
C LEU A 131 -9.47 13.64 0.64
N SER A 132 -10.65 13.95 0.14
CA SER A 132 -11.47 15.08 0.60
C SER A 132 -11.95 14.93 2.05
N LYS A 133 -12.06 13.70 2.55
CA LYS A 133 -12.50 13.39 3.93
C LYS A 133 -11.36 13.53 4.95
N LEU A 134 -10.11 13.66 4.52
CA LEU A 134 -8.96 13.86 5.40
C LEU A 134 -8.89 15.28 5.99
N GLY A 135 -9.70 16.21 5.52
CA GLY A 135 -9.80 17.56 6.07
C GLY A 135 -10.70 18.48 5.27
N GLU A 136 -11.27 19.50 5.93
CA GLU A 136 -12.23 20.43 5.33
C GLU A 136 -11.61 21.41 4.31
N SER A 137 -10.28 21.56 4.30
CA SER A 137 -9.53 22.42 3.37
C SER A 137 -8.31 21.71 2.81
N SER A 138 -7.77 22.18 1.68
CA SER A 138 -6.54 21.62 1.09
C SER A 138 -5.37 21.64 2.06
N GLY A 139 -5.23 22.68 2.89
CA GLY A 139 -4.20 22.76 3.92
C GLY A 139 -4.37 21.71 5.02
N ALA A 140 -5.61 21.45 5.46
CA ALA A 140 -5.90 20.40 6.44
C ALA A 140 -5.63 19.00 5.87
N GLN A 141 -6.01 18.76 4.61
CA GLN A 141 -5.74 17.52 3.89
C GLN A 141 -4.24 17.29 3.75
N THR A 142 -3.49 18.29 3.27
CA THR A 142 -2.03 18.24 3.14
C THR A 142 -1.37 17.90 4.48
N LYS A 143 -1.81 18.53 5.58
CA LYS A 143 -1.29 18.26 6.91
C LYS A 143 -1.53 16.81 7.33
N ALA A 144 -2.76 16.33 7.23
CA ALA A 144 -3.13 14.95 7.59
C ALA A 144 -2.35 13.92 6.77
N ILE A 145 -2.23 14.13 5.46
CA ILE A 145 -1.44 13.27 4.57
C ILE A 145 0.04 13.32 4.96
N SER A 146 0.62 14.51 5.18
CA SER A 146 2.04 14.65 5.55
C SER A 146 2.38 13.94 6.85
N GLU A 147 1.51 14.01 7.85
CA GLU A 147 1.65 13.25 9.09
C GLU A 147 1.58 11.74 8.83
N LEU A 148 0.70 11.30 7.92
CA LEU A 148 0.55 9.88 7.57
C LEU A 148 1.78 9.35 6.82
N LEU A 149 2.31 10.11 5.85
CA LEU A 149 3.55 9.76 5.16
C LEU A 149 4.70 9.61 6.16
N LYS A 150 4.82 10.55 7.12
CA LYS A 150 5.83 10.48 8.19
C LYS A 150 5.64 9.26 9.10
N LEU A 151 4.39 8.83 9.34
CA LEU A 151 4.09 7.67 10.17
C LEU A 151 4.53 6.36 9.50
N ILE A 152 4.26 6.21 8.21
CA ILE A 152 4.50 4.96 7.46
C ILE A 152 5.88 4.90 6.80
N LYS A 153 6.66 5.98 6.81
CA LYS A 153 7.98 6.03 6.16
C LYS A 153 8.93 4.94 6.64
N ASP A 154 8.85 4.57 7.92
CA ASP A 154 9.75 3.62 8.56
C ASP A 154 9.34 2.16 8.33
N ILE A 155 8.23 1.90 7.62
CA ILE A 155 7.81 0.55 7.24
C ILE A 155 8.80 0.00 6.21
N PRO A 156 9.54 -1.10 6.52
CA PRO A 156 10.40 -1.76 5.56
C PRO A 156 9.55 -2.39 4.45
N MET A 157 9.79 -2.02 3.19
CA MET A 157 9.09 -2.56 2.01
C MET A 157 9.88 -3.68 1.32
N ASN A 158 11.12 -3.91 1.74
CA ASN A 158 11.94 -4.97 1.19
C ASN A 158 11.76 -6.24 2.03
N GLY A 159 11.47 -7.36 1.37
CA GLY A 159 11.41 -8.70 1.99
C GLY A 159 12.77 -9.25 2.44
N LYS A 160 13.72 -8.37 2.77
CA LYS A 160 15.10 -8.72 3.17
C LYS A 160 15.23 -9.11 4.65
N GLN A 161 14.15 -8.99 5.41
CA GLN A 161 14.11 -9.51 6.78
C GLN A 161 13.72 -10.99 6.74
N ASP A 162 14.20 -11.79 7.69
CA ASP A 162 13.86 -13.23 7.82
C ASP A 162 12.34 -13.48 8.04
N TYR A 163 11.53 -12.42 8.08
CA TYR A 163 10.09 -12.45 8.21
C TYR A 163 9.44 -11.26 7.48
N ASP A 164 8.24 -11.45 6.93
CA ASP A 164 7.50 -10.39 6.24
C ASP A 164 6.93 -9.36 7.24
N VAL A 165 7.57 -8.20 7.33
CA VAL A 165 7.13 -7.07 8.17
C VAL A 165 5.92 -6.37 7.56
N LEU A 166 5.92 -6.19 6.24
CA LEU A 166 4.88 -5.44 5.55
C LEU A 166 3.56 -6.18 5.63
N GLY A 167 3.55 -7.46 5.25
CA GLY A 167 2.36 -8.31 5.34
C GLY A 167 1.80 -8.33 6.76
N PHE A 168 2.67 -8.50 7.76
CA PHE A 168 2.25 -8.47 9.16
C PHE A 168 1.62 -7.13 9.57
N ILE A 169 2.21 -5.99 9.19
CA ILE A 169 1.63 -4.66 9.52
C ILE A 169 0.29 -4.48 8.80
N TYR A 170 0.19 -4.90 7.55
CA TYR A 170 -1.03 -4.79 6.76
C TYR A 170 -2.17 -5.61 7.37
N GLU A 171 -1.91 -6.89 7.71
CA GLU A 171 -2.86 -7.79 8.38
C GLU A 171 -3.23 -7.27 9.77
N TYR A 172 -2.24 -6.82 10.56
CA TYR A 172 -2.48 -6.25 11.89
C TYR A 172 -3.42 -5.04 11.83
N LEU A 173 -3.23 -4.14 10.86
CA LEU A 173 -4.11 -2.99 10.67
C LEU A 173 -5.51 -3.44 10.26
N ILE A 174 -5.65 -4.35 9.29
CA ILE A 174 -6.95 -4.90 8.88
C ILE A 174 -7.68 -5.52 10.07
N SER A 175 -6.99 -6.34 10.88
CA SER A 175 -7.55 -6.96 12.09
C SER A 175 -8.07 -5.92 13.08
N ASN A 176 -7.30 -4.86 13.34
CA ASN A 176 -7.72 -3.81 14.28
C ASN A 176 -8.90 -3.00 13.72
N PHE A 177 -8.92 -2.67 12.43
CA PHE A 177 -10.05 -1.99 11.81
C PHE A 177 -11.32 -2.86 11.83
N ALA A 178 -11.20 -4.16 11.57
CA ALA A 178 -12.32 -5.09 11.66
C ALA A 178 -12.88 -5.16 13.09
N ALA A 179 -12.01 -5.29 14.11
CA ALA A 179 -12.43 -5.30 15.51
C ALA A 179 -13.17 -4.01 15.93
N ASN A 180 -12.82 -2.87 15.34
CA ASN A 180 -13.45 -1.58 15.63
C ASN A 180 -14.67 -1.25 14.75
N ALA A 181 -14.96 -2.03 13.72
CA ALA A 181 -16.08 -1.79 12.79
C ALA A 181 -17.44 -2.35 13.28
N GLY A 182 -17.48 -3.00 14.45
CA GLY A 182 -18.70 -3.51 15.08
C GLY A 182 -19.25 -4.82 14.45
N LYS A 183 -20.51 -5.16 14.74
CA LYS A 183 -21.14 -6.48 14.49
C LYS A 183 -21.21 -6.94 13.01
N LYS A 184 -20.86 -6.10 12.04
CA LYS A 184 -20.84 -6.44 10.60
C LYS A 184 -19.44 -6.82 10.07
N ALA A 185 -18.41 -6.89 10.90
CA ALA A 185 -17.03 -7.07 10.46
C ALA A 185 -16.60 -8.52 10.18
N GLY A 186 -17.36 -9.52 10.65
CA GLY A 186 -16.99 -10.95 10.52
C GLY A 186 -16.95 -11.46 9.08
N GLU A 187 -17.61 -10.78 8.14
CA GLU A 187 -17.57 -11.09 6.71
C GLU A 187 -16.32 -10.55 6.01
N PHE A 188 -15.49 -9.75 6.68
CA PHE A 188 -14.37 -9.03 6.07
C PHE A 188 -12.99 -9.54 6.47
N TYR A 189 -12.84 -10.16 7.65
CA TYR A 189 -11.55 -10.60 8.18
C TYR A 189 -11.68 -11.92 8.96
N THR A 190 -10.80 -12.87 8.65
CA THR A 190 -10.67 -14.12 9.38
C THR A 190 -9.55 -13.97 10.41
N PRO A 191 -9.79 -14.19 11.72
CA PRO A 191 -8.73 -14.14 12.73
C PRO A 191 -7.55 -15.05 12.40
N HIS A 192 -6.34 -14.57 12.65
CA HIS A 192 -5.10 -15.24 12.26
C HIS A 192 -5.02 -16.70 12.73
N GLU A 193 -5.43 -16.98 13.98
CA GLU A 193 -5.41 -18.33 14.55
C GLU A 193 -6.35 -19.29 13.79
N VAL A 194 -7.46 -18.78 13.26
CA VAL A 194 -8.41 -19.56 12.45
C VAL A 194 -7.83 -19.78 11.05
N SER A 195 -7.27 -18.74 10.43
CA SER A 195 -6.60 -18.85 9.12
C SER A 195 -5.43 -19.83 9.14
N LEU A 196 -4.63 -19.80 10.20
CA LEU A 196 -3.50 -20.73 10.38
C LEU A 196 -3.99 -22.17 10.51
N LEU A 197 -4.97 -22.42 11.37
CA LEU A 197 -5.54 -23.76 11.53
C LEU A 197 -6.11 -24.30 10.22
N MET A 198 -6.88 -23.48 9.49
CA MET A 198 -7.47 -23.88 8.21
C MET A 198 -6.39 -24.14 7.16
N SER A 199 -5.37 -23.29 7.07
CA SER A 199 -4.28 -23.45 6.11
C SER A 199 -3.43 -24.69 6.41
N GLU A 200 -3.17 -25.02 7.69
CA GLU A 200 -2.47 -26.26 8.08
C GLU A 200 -3.26 -27.52 7.69
N ILE A 201 -4.58 -27.52 7.92
CA ILE A 201 -5.46 -28.63 7.54
C ILE A 201 -5.44 -28.83 6.01
N VAL A 202 -5.59 -27.74 5.25
CA VAL A 202 -5.59 -27.78 3.78
C VAL A 202 -4.22 -28.19 3.25
N ALA A 203 -3.13 -27.62 3.78
CA ALA A 203 -1.76 -27.94 3.39
C ALA A 203 -1.44 -29.42 3.66
N HIS A 204 -1.86 -29.97 4.80
CA HIS A 204 -1.69 -31.38 5.11
C HIS A 204 -2.43 -32.29 4.12
N HIS A 205 -3.67 -31.92 3.75
CA HIS A 205 -4.45 -32.68 2.77
C HIS A 205 -3.86 -32.63 1.35
N LEU A 206 -3.20 -31.53 1.00
CA LEU A 206 -2.64 -31.29 -0.34
C LEU A 206 -1.15 -31.63 -0.47
N LYS A 207 -0.49 -32.09 0.60
CA LYS A 207 0.99 -32.27 0.66
C LYS A 207 1.61 -33.15 -0.43
N GLU A 208 0.84 -34.09 -0.99
CA GLU A 208 1.29 -35.01 -2.06
C GLU A 208 0.96 -34.49 -3.47
N LYS A 209 0.41 -33.28 -3.62
CA LYS A 209 0.04 -32.71 -4.92
C LYS A 209 1.15 -31.81 -5.45
N ASP A 210 1.53 -32.02 -6.71
CA ASP A 210 2.48 -31.16 -7.43
C ASP A 210 1.89 -29.79 -7.78
N LYS A 211 0.56 -29.69 -7.88
CA LYS A 211 -0.16 -28.44 -8.16
C LYS A 211 -1.26 -28.22 -7.12
N ILE A 212 -1.20 -27.06 -6.46
CA ILE A 212 -2.17 -26.62 -5.46
C ILE A 212 -3.02 -25.51 -6.09
N GLU A 213 -4.34 -25.69 -6.08
CA GLU A 213 -5.32 -24.68 -6.49
C GLU A 213 -6.20 -24.37 -5.27
N ILE A 214 -6.26 -23.11 -4.87
CA ILE A 214 -6.99 -22.63 -3.69
C ILE A 214 -8.11 -21.70 -4.19
N TYR A 215 -9.31 -21.85 -3.64
CA TYR A 215 -10.46 -21.02 -3.97
C TYR A 215 -11.24 -20.68 -2.71
N ASP A 216 -11.50 -19.38 -2.51
CA ASP A 216 -12.41 -18.86 -1.49
C ASP A 216 -13.47 -17.98 -2.20
N PRO A 217 -14.75 -18.43 -2.27
CA PRO A 217 -15.82 -17.67 -2.93
C PRO A 217 -16.24 -16.41 -2.17
N THR A 218 -15.75 -16.23 -0.93
CA THR A 218 -16.16 -15.17 0.01
C THR A 218 -14.94 -14.57 0.70
N SER A 219 -13.84 -14.38 -0.05
CA SER A 219 -12.52 -14.08 0.50
C SER A 219 -12.40 -12.79 1.30
N GLY A 220 -13.35 -11.85 1.18
CA GLY A 220 -13.30 -10.58 1.91
C GLY A 220 -11.98 -9.84 1.68
N SER A 221 -11.21 -9.61 2.75
CA SER A 221 -9.86 -9.02 2.69
C SER A 221 -8.78 -9.91 2.07
N GLY A 222 -9.07 -11.19 1.83
CA GLY A 222 -8.12 -12.19 1.36
C GLY A 222 -7.21 -12.75 2.44
N SER A 223 -7.39 -12.39 3.72
CA SER A 223 -6.53 -12.80 4.85
C SER A 223 -6.51 -14.31 5.13
N LEU A 224 -7.49 -15.06 4.64
CA LEU A 224 -7.52 -16.53 4.73
C LEU A 224 -6.74 -17.22 3.61
N LEU A 225 -6.61 -16.58 2.44
CA LEU A 225 -5.93 -17.11 1.25
C LEU A 225 -4.42 -16.94 1.36
#